data_AF-A0A7D9ISG7-F1
#
_entry.id   AF-A0A7D9ISG7-F1
#
_cell.length_a   1.000
_cell.length_b   1.000
_cell.length_c   1.000
_cell.angle_alpha   90.00
_cell.angle_beta   90.00
_cell.angle_gamma   90.00
#
_symmetry.space_group_name_H-M   'P 1'
#
loop_
_entity.id
_entity.type
_entity.pdbx_description
1 polymer ?
#
loop_
_entity_poly.entity_id
_entity_poly.type
_entity_poly.pdbx_seq_one_letter_code
_entity_poly.pdbx_strand_id
1 'polypeptide(L)'
;ANSVVFHLGFSETEKLYILPCQAKFLTSAKCLTMQAFVKDILLLIKSHYFVIEFFEASNGISLLNVLRMNNYIIILIRMNNYYKEYKVTPLKRSNTKQFLNTFTYDSVLWKNEETYAIEDGLEGISEKESKLASYWNTPFTKICLGMSHNGERKWTTFDYAASSLYSVIADGQFRATTAGKATWKSLIAGSSLQYKCNREGFNVKFNGNSAMRIGIVANNEVNCDSCDSWLGFSTAYVNGDGVSSSNLESAPDEDEGKLSAGVMLPTAFEMYQTRANLKSSIRTGEYYDVYCDMTDIETCGGGGWTQVMKLDGNKNTFTYDSALWKNEETYAIQDGLEGISEKESKLASYWNTPFTKICLGMSHNGKRKWMTLNYAASSLYSVIADGKFRATTASKATWKSLIAGSSLQYNCKREGFNVKFNGNSAMRIGIVANNQGDCNSCNSWLGFSTASVNNDGGTWTNKMVCGNKADCCNPDNGSKTLITFGYILIQ
;
A
#
# COMPACT_ATOMS: atom_id res chain seq x y z
N ALA A 1 -25.12 -44.54 15.09
CA ALA A 1 -23.83 -44.20 15.71
C ALA A 1 -23.62 -42.72 15.49
N ASN A 2 -23.56 -41.94 16.55
CA ASN A 2 -23.58 -40.48 16.47
C ASN A 2 -22.26 -39.99 15.85
N SER A 3 -22.31 -39.45 14.64
CA SER A 3 -21.18 -38.74 14.05
C SER A 3 -21.03 -37.38 14.75
N VAL A 4 -19.85 -37.15 15.34
CA VAL A 4 -19.47 -35.81 15.82
C VAL A 4 -18.54 -35.21 14.78
N VAL A 5 -19.03 -34.19 14.07
CA VAL A 5 -18.26 -33.45 13.06
C VAL A 5 -17.55 -32.29 13.77
N PHE A 6 -16.23 -32.25 13.69
CA PHE A 6 -15.44 -31.10 14.15
C PHE A 6 -15.04 -30.26 12.95
N HIS A 7 -15.43 -28.98 12.94
CA HIS A 7 -14.89 -28.00 12.01
C HIS A 7 -13.62 -27.41 12.59
N LEU A 8 -12.47 -27.70 11.96
CA LEU A 8 -11.19 -27.09 12.31
C LEU A 8 -10.96 -25.91 11.37
N GLY A 9 -11.04 -24.69 11.91
CA GLY A 9 -10.67 -23.45 11.23
C GLY A 9 -9.29 -22.98 11.68
N PHE A 10 -8.43 -22.60 10.73
CA PHE A 10 -7.22 -21.85 11.01
C PHE A 10 -7.51 -20.36 10.77
N SER A 11 -7.12 -19.48 11.69
CA SER A 11 -6.91 -18.06 11.35
C SER A 11 -5.45 -17.85 10.93
N GLU A 12 -5.18 -16.78 10.19
CA GLU A 12 -3.86 -16.43 9.66
C GLU A 12 -2.78 -16.18 10.75
N THR A 13 -3.14 -16.20 12.04
CA THR A 13 -2.20 -15.98 13.16
C THR A 13 -1.71 -17.27 13.85
N GLU A 14 -1.81 -18.45 13.23
CA GLU A 14 -1.40 -19.77 13.80
C GLU A 14 -2.00 -20.10 15.19
N LYS A 15 -3.07 -19.44 15.64
CA LYS A 15 -3.76 -19.75 16.91
C LYS A 15 -4.96 -20.66 16.68
N LEU A 16 -4.92 -21.85 17.28
CA LEU A 16 -6.00 -22.83 17.24
C LEU A 16 -7.12 -22.44 18.21
N TYR A 17 -8.34 -22.28 17.70
CA TYR A 17 -9.56 -22.22 18.52
C TYR A 17 -10.25 -23.57 18.49
N ILE A 18 -10.27 -24.28 19.62
CA ILE A 18 -11.18 -25.42 19.82
C ILE A 18 -12.38 -24.87 20.58
N LEU A 19 -13.53 -24.72 19.92
CA LEU A 19 -14.77 -24.35 20.61
C LEU A 19 -15.08 -25.39 21.70
N PRO A 20 -15.51 -24.98 22.91
CA PRO A 20 -15.82 -25.93 23.96
C PRO A 20 -16.99 -26.82 23.53
N CYS A 21 -16.83 -28.13 23.74
CA CYS A 21 -17.83 -29.16 23.49
C CYS A 21 -19.22 -28.75 23.99
N GLN A 22 -20.11 -28.36 23.08
CA GLN A 22 -21.55 -28.50 23.31
C GLN A 22 -22.03 -29.81 22.69
N ALA A 23 -21.61 -30.92 23.29
CA ALA A 23 -22.27 -32.21 23.08
C ALA A 23 -22.68 -32.72 24.46
N LYS A 24 -23.99 -32.85 24.68
CA LYS A 24 -24.64 -33.25 25.95
C LYS A 24 -24.21 -34.63 26.52
N PHE A 25 -23.18 -35.30 25.99
CA PHE A 25 -22.92 -36.73 26.22
C PHE A 25 -21.44 -37.18 26.36
N LEU A 26 -20.47 -36.27 26.55
CA LEU A 26 -19.06 -36.67 26.76
C LEU A 26 -18.58 -36.41 28.20
N THR A 27 -17.85 -37.37 28.78
CA THR A 27 -17.16 -37.17 30.07
C THR A 27 -15.84 -36.43 29.87
N SER A 28 -15.47 -35.57 30.82
CA SER A 28 -14.32 -34.64 30.72
C SER A 28 -12.99 -35.33 30.40
N ALA A 29 -12.77 -36.55 30.90
CA ALA A 29 -11.55 -37.32 30.64
C ALA A 29 -11.39 -37.74 29.17
N LYS A 30 -12.48 -38.10 28.47
CA LYS A 30 -12.45 -38.50 27.05
C LYS A 30 -12.14 -37.31 26.13
N CYS A 31 -12.52 -36.10 26.55
CA CYS A 31 -12.23 -34.85 25.84
C CYS A 31 -10.73 -34.53 25.82
N LEU A 32 -10.04 -34.71 26.95
CA LEU A 32 -8.61 -34.39 27.09
C LEU A 32 -7.72 -35.30 26.24
N THR A 33 -8.02 -36.60 26.16
CA THR A 33 -7.24 -37.55 25.35
C THR A 33 -7.37 -37.26 23.86
N MET A 34 -8.56 -36.85 23.41
CA MET A 34 -8.82 -36.55 22.00
C MET A 34 -8.25 -35.19 21.58
N GLN A 35 -8.20 -34.19 22.48
CA GLN A 35 -7.52 -32.92 22.24
C GLN A 35 -5.99 -33.08 22.11
N ALA A 36 -5.38 -33.94 22.94
CA ALA A 36 -3.96 -34.27 22.80
C ALA A 36 -3.66 -34.98 21.46
N PHE A 37 -4.52 -35.93 21.07
CA PHE A 37 -4.44 -36.66 19.80
C PHE A 37 -4.54 -35.75 18.56
N VAL A 38 -5.45 -34.76 18.56
CA VAL A 38 -5.60 -33.79 17.48
C VAL A 38 -4.38 -32.86 17.39
N LYS A 39 -3.79 -32.50 18.53
CA LYS A 39 -2.60 -31.62 18.59
C LYS A 39 -1.36 -32.27 17.98
N ASP A 40 -1.15 -33.58 18.19
CA ASP A 40 0.00 -34.31 17.64
C ASP A 40 -0.11 -34.50 16.12
N ILE A 41 -1.32 -34.73 15.60
CA ILE A 41 -1.57 -34.80 14.14
C ILE A 41 -1.38 -33.43 13.47
N LEU A 42 -1.78 -32.34 14.14
CA LEU A 42 -1.67 -30.96 13.62
C LEU A 42 -0.21 -30.49 13.51
N LEU A 43 0.68 -30.91 14.40
CA LEU A 43 2.12 -30.60 14.34
C LEU A 43 2.82 -31.20 13.10
N LEU A 44 2.27 -32.30 12.56
CA LEU A 44 2.78 -33.01 11.38
C LEU A 44 2.25 -32.44 10.04
N ILE A 45 1.13 -31.72 10.05
CA ILE A 45 0.42 -31.23 8.85
C ILE A 45 0.54 -29.70 8.74
N LYS A 46 1.77 -29.18 8.64
CA LYS A 46 1.98 -27.78 8.21
C LYS A 46 2.01 -27.71 6.69
N SER A 47 0.88 -27.37 6.06
CA SER A 47 0.79 -26.50 4.86
C SER A 47 -0.53 -26.56 4.08
N HIS A 48 -1.41 -27.56 4.25
CA HIS A 48 -2.65 -27.68 3.45
C HIS A 48 -3.87 -28.02 4.32
N TYR A 49 -5.06 -27.59 3.90
CA TYR A 49 -6.34 -27.92 4.55
C TYR A 49 -6.71 -29.39 4.28
N PHE A 50 -6.94 -30.17 5.35
CA PHE A 50 -7.45 -31.54 5.27
C PHE A 50 -8.73 -31.66 6.10
N VAL A 51 -9.72 -32.39 5.60
CA VAL A 51 -10.89 -32.82 6.39
C VAL A 51 -10.61 -34.26 6.85
N ILE A 52 -10.65 -34.50 8.16
CA ILE A 52 -10.48 -35.83 8.74
C ILE A 52 -11.79 -36.19 9.46
N GLU A 53 -12.51 -37.18 8.93
CA GLU A 53 -13.70 -37.74 9.57
C GLU A 53 -13.30 -38.85 10.55
N PHE A 54 -13.75 -38.75 11.80
CA PHE A 54 -13.58 -39.80 12.79
C PHE A 54 -14.91 -40.52 13.02
N PHE A 55 -14.88 -41.86 12.94
CA PHE A 55 -15.99 -42.70 13.36
C PHE A 55 -15.77 -43.17 14.80
N GLU A 56 -16.75 -42.93 15.66
CA GLU A 56 -16.74 -43.41 17.04
C GLU A 56 -16.80 -44.94 17.04
N ALA A 57 -15.71 -45.60 17.43
CA ALA A 57 -15.72 -46.99 17.84
C ALA A 57 -15.44 -47.02 19.34
N SER A 58 -16.35 -47.64 20.09
CA SER A 58 -16.26 -47.80 21.53
C SER A 58 -14.94 -48.47 21.94
N ASN A 59 -14.09 -47.70 22.61
CA ASN A 59 -12.86 -48.07 23.32
C ASN A 59 -11.67 -48.51 22.43
N GLY A 60 -10.52 -47.82 22.59
CA GLY A 60 -9.19 -48.32 22.21
C GLY A 60 -8.64 -47.91 20.82
N ILE A 61 -8.51 -46.60 20.56
CA ILE A 61 -7.86 -46.08 19.34
C ILE A 61 -6.48 -45.51 19.68
N SER A 62 -5.45 -45.92 18.93
CA SER A 62 -4.08 -45.41 19.06
C SER A 62 -3.49 -45.11 17.68
N LEU A 63 -2.91 -43.93 17.50
CA LEU A 63 -2.14 -43.60 16.29
C LEU A 63 -0.84 -44.39 16.31
N LEU A 64 -0.62 -45.23 15.30
CA LEU A 64 0.59 -46.05 15.25
C LEU A 64 1.70 -45.37 14.47
N ASN A 65 1.38 -44.81 13.30
CA ASN A 65 2.35 -44.14 12.45
C ASN A 65 1.69 -43.22 11.40
N VAL A 66 2.43 -42.21 10.95
CA VAL A 66 2.04 -41.30 9.87
C VAL A 66 3.17 -41.26 8.85
N LEU A 67 2.90 -41.74 7.64
CA LEU A 67 3.88 -41.74 6.54
C LEU A 67 3.52 -40.65 5.54
N ARG A 68 4.43 -39.68 5.37
CA ARG A 68 4.27 -38.58 4.41
C ARG A 68 4.85 -38.97 3.06
N MET A 69 4.02 -38.96 2.02
CA MET A 69 4.44 -39.10 0.63
C MET A 69 4.19 -37.80 -0.13
N ASN A 70 4.84 -37.62 -1.28
CA ASN A 70 4.82 -36.35 -2.03
C ASN A 70 3.39 -35.87 -2.37
N ASN A 71 2.44 -36.77 -2.63
CA ASN A 71 1.10 -36.43 -3.13
C ASN A 71 -0.06 -36.91 -2.25
N TYR A 72 0.21 -37.56 -1.12
CA TYR A 72 -0.80 -38.04 -0.17
C TYR A 72 -0.16 -38.41 1.17
N ILE A 73 -0.96 -38.52 2.21
CA ILE A 73 -0.54 -38.98 3.54
C ILE A 73 -1.18 -40.33 3.81
N ILE A 74 -0.41 -41.28 4.33
CA ILE A 74 -0.93 -42.54 4.84
C ILE A 74 -0.97 -42.45 6.37
N ILE A 75 -2.16 -42.69 6.94
CA ILE A 75 -2.38 -42.76 8.39
C ILE A 75 -2.69 -44.21 8.76
N LEU A 76 -1.86 -44.78 9.64
CA LEU A 76 -2.06 -46.12 10.20
C LEU A 76 -2.65 -46.01 11.60
N ILE A 77 -3.89 -46.48 11.74
CA ILE A 77 -4.61 -46.45 13.00
C ILE A 77 -4.77 -47.89 13.50
N ARG A 78 -4.43 -48.12 14.77
CA ARG A 78 -4.76 -49.35 15.47
C ARG A 78 -6.10 -49.18 16.16
N MET A 79 -7.04 -50.07 15.84
CA MET A 79 -8.35 -50.16 16.47
C MET A 79 -8.46 -51.53 17.14
N ASN A 80 -8.29 -51.56 18.47
CA ASN A 80 -8.26 -52.81 19.23
C ASN A 80 -7.26 -53.85 18.65
N ASN A 81 -7.78 -54.94 18.05
CA ASN A 81 -7.02 -56.09 17.56
C ASN A 81 -6.73 -56.08 16.05
N TYR A 82 -7.04 -55.00 15.33
CA TYR A 82 -6.70 -54.90 13.91
C TYR A 82 -6.18 -53.50 13.53
N TYR A 83 -5.47 -53.45 12.40
CA TYR A 83 -4.89 -52.24 11.84
C TYR A 83 -5.70 -51.81 10.61
N LYS A 84 -5.90 -50.50 10.44
CA LYS A 84 -6.55 -49.95 9.26
C LYS A 84 -5.74 -48.78 8.71
N GLU A 85 -5.48 -48.84 7.41
CA GLU A 85 -4.74 -47.84 6.67
C GLU A 85 -5.71 -46.86 5.99
N TYR A 86 -5.41 -45.57 6.09
CA TYR A 86 -6.17 -44.51 5.44
C TYR A 86 -5.26 -43.69 4.53
N LYS A 87 -5.56 -43.66 3.23
CA LYS A 87 -4.88 -42.84 2.23
C LYS A 87 -5.63 -41.52 2.07
N VAL A 88 -5.02 -40.43 2.50
CA VAL A 88 -5.60 -39.09 2.47
C VAL A 88 -4.99 -38.29 1.30
N THR A 89 -5.82 -37.88 0.34
CA THR A 89 -5.41 -37.06 -0.81
C THR A 89 -5.96 -35.63 -0.68
N PRO A 90 -5.24 -34.59 -1.18
CA PRO A 90 -5.70 -33.20 -1.12
C PRO A 90 -7.02 -33.01 -1.89
N LEU A 91 -7.98 -32.29 -1.30
CA LEU A 91 -9.25 -31.97 -1.96
C LEU A 91 -9.03 -30.99 -3.12
N LYS A 92 -9.58 -31.30 -4.31
CA LYS A 92 -9.77 -30.32 -5.38
C LYS A 92 -10.86 -29.32 -4.94
N ARG A 93 -10.52 -28.03 -4.95
CA ARG A 93 -11.33 -26.93 -4.42
C ARG A 93 -12.62 -26.77 -5.25
N SER A 94 -13.78 -27.03 -4.63
CA SER A 94 -15.11 -26.66 -5.14
C SER A 94 -15.39 -25.18 -4.83
N ASN A 95 -16.04 -24.48 -5.76
CA ASN A 95 -15.92 -23.04 -5.92
C ASN A 95 -17.26 -22.33 -5.65
N THR A 96 -17.77 -22.33 -4.42
CA THR A 96 -18.93 -21.50 -4.00
C THR A 96 -18.52 -20.54 -2.87
N LYS A 97 -18.24 -19.27 -3.21
CA LYS A 97 -18.09 -18.16 -2.22
C LYS A 97 -19.50 -17.65 -1.93
N GLN A 98 -19.91 -17.66 -0.67
CA GLN A 98 -21.15 -17.05 -0.18
C GLN A 98 -21.02 -15.51 -0.32
N PHE A 99 -22.02 -14.84 -0.89
CA PHE A 99 -22.05 -13.36 -0.96
C PHE A 99 -22.07 -12.79 0.46
N LEU A 100 -21.19 -11.81 0.75
CA LEU A 100 -21.18 -11.10 2.02
C LEU A 100 -22.16 -9.91 1.94
N ASN A 101 -23.16 -9.89 2.83
CA ASN A 101 -24.18 -8.83 2.90
C ASN A 101 -23.73 -7.60 3.73
N THR A 102 -22.44 -7.30 3.76
CA THR A 102 -21.86 -6.31 4.69
C THR A 102 -22.19 -4.87 4.29
N PHE A 103 -22.14 -4.56 2.99
CA PHE A 103 -22.35 -3.22 2.46
C PHE A 103 -23.58 -3.13 1.55
N THR A 104 -24.71 -3.71 1.95
CA THR A 104 -26.01 -3.42 1.30
C THR A 104 -26.42 -1.96 1.51
N TYR A 105 -27.38 -1.46 0.72
CA TYR A 105 -27.80 -0.05 0.81
C TYR A 105 -28.18 0.35 2.25
N ASP A 106 -28.92 -0.50 2.95
CA ASP A 106 -29.41 -0.24 4.31
C ASP A 106 -28.40 -0.53 5.41
N SER A 107 -27.18 -1.00 5.07
CA SER A 107 -26.15 -1.28 6.06
C SER A 107 -25.87 -0.07 6.94
N VAL A 108 -25.87 -0.30 8.26
CA VAL A 108 -25.53 0.71 9.27
C VAL A 108 -24.11 1.25 9.09
N LEU A 109 -23.24 0.48 8.43
CA LEU A 109 -21.87 0.88 8.12
C LEU A 109 -21.82 2.10 7.20
N TRP A 110 -22.86 2.42 6.43
CA TRP A 110 -22.91 3.67 5.66
C TRP A 110 -23.22 4.90 6.52
N LYS A 111 -23.81 4.70 7.70
CA LYS A 111 -24.38 5.78 8.53
C LYS A 111 -23.62 6.01 9.83
N ASN A 112 -22.63 5.17 10.16
CA ASN A 112 -21.79 5.31 11.34
C ASN A 112 -20.34 5.70 11.00
N GLU A 113 -19.60 6.13 12.02
CA GLU A 113 -18.16 6.44 11.97
C GLU A 113 -17.33 5.27 12.54
N GLU A 114 -17.76 4.03 12.25
CA GLU A 114 -17.04 2.83 12.68
C GLU A 114 -16.25 2.23 11.52
N THR A 115 -15.06 1.72 11.83
CA THR A 115 -14.25 0.93 10.89
C THR A 115 -14.76 -0.49 10.80
N TYR A 116 -14.59 -1.13 9.64
CA TYR A 116 -14.84 -2.55 9.43
C TYR A 116 -13.63 -3.20 8.77
N ALA A 117 -13.17 -4.34 9.29
CA ALA A 117 -12.06 -5.12 8.75
C ALA A 117 -10.84 -4.26 8.37
N ILE A 118 -10.27 -3.57 9.38
CA ILE A 118 -9.16 -2.61 9.18
C ILE A 118 -7.98 -3.28 8.48
N GLU A 119 -7.57 -4.46 8.96
CA GLU A 119 -6.42 -5.20 8.43
C GLU A 119 -6.59 -5.49 6.93
N ASP A 120 -7.78 -5.96 6.54
CA ASP A 120 -8.12 -6.24 5.14
C ASP A 120 -8.15 -4.98 4.26
N GLY A 121 -8.54 -3.83 4.83
CA GLY A 121 -8.49 -2.53 4.14
C GLY A 121 -7.07 -1.95 4.01
N LEU A 122 -6.11 -2.44 4.80
CA LEU A 122 -4.71 -2.04 4.73
C LEU A 122 -3.89 -2.90 3.74
N GLU A 123 -4.41 -4.04 3.29
CA GLU A 123 -3.79 -4.91 2.28
C GLU A 123 -3.82 -4.32 0.85
N GLY A 124 -4.38 -3.14 0.65
CA GLY A 124 -4.53 -2.51 -0.66
C GLY A 124 -5.78 -3.01 -1.42
N ILE A 125 -5.68 -3.13 -2.75
CA ILE A 125 -6.82 -3.56 -3.59
C ILE A 125 -6.99 -5.09 -3.49
N SER A 126 -7.77 -5.51 -2.51
CA SER A 126 -8.15 -6.90 -2.25
C SER A 126 -9.63 -7.15 -2.62
N GLU A 127 -10.02 -8.43 -2.66
CA GLU A 127 -11.44 -8.82 -2.76
C GLU A 127 -12.13 -8.91 -1.39
N LYS A 128 -11.44 -8.46 -0.32
CA LYS A 128 -11.97 -8.49 1.04
C LYS A 128 -12.68 -7.16 1.32
N GLU A 129 -13.86 -7.24 1.92
CA GLU A 129 -14.63 -6.04 2.27
C GLU A 129 -13.99 -5.32 3.45
N SER A 130 -13.90 -3.99 3.38
CA SER A 130 -13.36 -3.16 4.45
C SER A 130 -13.98 -1.77 4.46
N LYS A 131 -13.90 -1.08 5.60
CA LYS A 131 -14.24 0.34 5.76
C LYS A 131 -13.24 0.99 6.69
N LEU A 132 -12.54 1.99 6.16
CA LEU A 132 -11.50 2.73 6.88
C LEU A 132 -12.02 4.09 7.37
N ALA A 133 -11.32 4.68 8.34
CA ALA A 133 -11.62 6.00 8.89
C ALA A 133 -11.58 7.12 7.84
N SER A 134 -10.94 6.88 6.69
CA SER A 134 -10.95 7.80 5.57
C SER A 134 -12.35 8.09 5.02
N TYR A 135 -13.32 7.18 5.22
CA TYR A 135 -14.72 7.37 4.80
C TYR A 135 -15.37 8.62 5.40
N TRP A 136 -15.09 8.93 6.67
CA TRP A 136 -15.72 10.07 7.38
C TRP A 136 -14.77 11.24 7.64
N ASN A 137 -13.45 11.04 7.61
CA ASN A 137 -12.48 12.07 7.98
C ASN A 137 -11.72 12.72 6.80
N THR A 138 -12.00 12.35 5.54
CA THR A 138 -11.19 12.82 4.41
C THR A 138 -11.97 13.71 3.44
N PRO A 139 -11.63 15.00 3.34
CA PRO A 139 -12.13 15.87 2.28
C PRO A 139 -11.61 15.46 0.91
N PHE A 140 -12.38 15.77 -0.14
CA PHE A 140 -12.05 15.39 -1.51
C PHE A 140 -12.62 16.32 -2.56
N THR A 141 -12.02 16.30 -3.76
CA THR A 141 -12.42 17.07 -4.95
C THR A 141 -12.70 16.22 -6.19
N LYS A 142 -12.29 14.95 -6.19
CA LYS A 142 -12.61 13.94 -7.19
C LYS A 142 -13.13 12.69 -6.54
N ILE A 143 -13.60 11.74 -7.34
CA ILE A 143 -13.97 10.37 -7.00
C ILE A 143 -13.26 9.41 -7.92
N CYS A 144 -12.86 8.26 -7.39
CA CYS A 144 -12.33 7.12 -8.12
C CYS A 144 -13.11 5.90 -7.66
N LEU A 145 -13.76 5.22 -8.60
CA LEU A 145 -14.53 4.00 -8.35
C LEU A 145 -13.89 2.86 -9.13
N GLY A 146 -13.93 1.65 -8.58
CA GLY A 146 -13.41 0.47 -9.27
C GLY A 146 -14.29 -0.75 -9.11
N MET A 147 -14.34 -1.58 -10.16
CA MET A 147 -15.07 -2.84 -10.17
C MET A 147 -14.18 -3.94 -10.75
N SER A 148 -14.38 -5.17 -10.28
CA SER A 148 -13.72 -6.37 -10.77
C SER A 148 -14.76 -7.30 -11.40
N HIS A 149 -14.58 -7.66 -12.67
CA HIS A 149 -15.44 -8.60 -13.38
C HIS A 149 -14.58 -9.55 -14.23
N ASN A 150 -14.80 -10.86 -14.10
CA ASN A 150 -14.03 -11.90 -14.81
C ASN A 150 -12.50 -11.77 -14.70
N GLY A 151 -12.02 -11.34 -13.52
CA GLY A 151 -10.58 -11.14 -13.24
C GLY A 151 -10.01 -9.84 -13.80
N GLU A 152 -10.79 -9.05 -14.55
CA GLU A 152 -10.40 -7.72 -15.01
C GLU A 152 -10.88 -6.64 -14.03
N ARG A 153 -9.96 -5.74 -13.65
CA ARG A 153 -10.26 -4.59 -12.80
C ARG A 153 -10.31 -3.33 -13.63
N LYS A 154 -11.42 -2.61 -13.56
CA LYS A 154 -11.59 -1.30 -14.22
C LYS A 154 -11.81 -0.22 -13.17
N TRP A 155 -11.35 0.98 -13.51
CA TRP A 155 -11.41 2.16 -12.68
C TRP A 155 -11.95 3.33 -13.48
N THR A 156 -12.67 4.22 -12.81
CA THR A 156 -13.20 5.44 -13.41
C THR A 156 -13.10 6.59 -12.42
N THR A 157 -12.98 7.82 -12.92
CA THR A 157 -12.87 9.01 -12.08
C THR A 157 -13.80 10.14 -12.55
N PHE A 158 -14.27 10.96 -11.62
CA PHE A 158 -15.05 12.17 -11.90
C PHE A 158 -14.91 13.21 -10.79
N ASP A 159 -15.13 14.48 -11.11
CA ASP A 159 -15.03 15.58 -10.14
C ASP A 159 -16.26 15.63 -9.21
N TYR A 160 -16.02 15.76 -7.91
CA TYR A 160 -17.05 15.99 -6.89
C TYR A 160 -16.38 16.45 -5.60
N ALA A 161 -16.84 17.57 -5.02
CA ALA A 161 -16.23 18.12 -3.81
C ALA A 161 -17.09 17.89 -2.56
N ALA A 162 -16.52 17.35 -1.49
CA ALA A 162 -17.18 17.23 -0.19
C ALA A 162 -16.17 17.12 0.97
N SER A 163 -16.65 17.27 2.21
CA SER A 163 -15.82 17.13 3.41
C SER A 163 -15.51 15.67 3.77
N SER A 164 -16.36 14.72 3.36
CA SER A 164 -16.13 13.27 3.42
C SER A 164 -17.27 12.52 2.72
N LEU A 165 -17.12 11.23 2.43
CA LEU A 165 -18.24 10.46 1.84
C LEU A 165 -19.33 10.16 2.83
N TYR A 166 -18.97 10.04 4.11
CA TYR A 166 -19.94 10.06 5.18
C TYR A 166 -20.88 11.27 5.06
N SER A 167 -20.34 12.48 4.87
CA SER A 167 -21.16 13.70 4.73
C SER A 167 -22.11 13.71 3.52
N VAL A 168 -21.83 12.89 2.51
CA VAL A 168 -22.59 12.79 1.26
C VAL A 168 -23.56 11.61 1.27
N ILE A 169 -23.30 10.58 2.08
CA ILE A 169 -24.05 9.32 2.06
C ILE A 169 -24.93 9.14 3.31
N ALA A 170 -24.44 9.51 4.50
CA ALA A 170 -25.02 9.09 5.77
C ALA A 170 -26.46 9.59 6.00
N ASP A 171 -26.79 10.79 5.51
CA ASP A 171 -28.13 11.38 5.65
C ASP A 171 -29.18 10.79 4.69
N GLY A 172 -28.76 9.93 3.76
CA GLY A 172 -29.64 9.27 2.78
C GLY A 172 -30.23 10.21 1.73
N GLN A 173 -29.78 11.47 1.63
CA GLN A 173 -30.27 12.41 0.63
C GLN A 173 -29.64 12.16 -0.73
N PHE A 174 -30.45 12.26 -1.79
CA PHE A 174 -29.96 12.14 -3.16
C PHE A 174 -29.09 13.35 -3.53
N ARG A 175 -27.93 13.08 -4.14
CA ARG A 175 -27.03 14.11 -4.65
C ARG A 175 -26.52 13.69 -6.02
N ALA A 176 -26.77 14.51 -7.03
CA ALA A 176 -26.40 14.19 -8.41
C ALA A 176 -24.89 14.32 -8.66
N THR A 177 -24.35 13.47 -9.54
CA THR A 177 -22.98 13.60 -10.10
C THR A 177 -23.03 14.07 -11.55
N THR A 178 -21.87 14.43 -12.10
CA THR A 178 -21.68 14.80 -13.51
C THR A 178 -20.74 13.84 -14.23
N ALA A 179 -20.64 12.59 -13.79
CA ALA A 179 -19.68 11.63 -14.33
C ALA A 179 -20.08 11.24 -15.76
N GLY A 180 -21.38 11.10 -16.02
CA GLY A 180 -21.94 10.73 -17.31
C GLY A 180 -21.95 9.23 -17.56
N LYS A 181 -22.93 8.78 -18.35
CA LYS A 181 -23.19 7.36 -18.65
C LYS A 181 -21.95 6.59 -19.15
N ALA A 182 -21.13 7.20 -20.02
CA ALA A 182 -19.94 6.57 -20.56
C ALA A 182 -18.91 6.22 -19.46
N THR A 183 -18.76 7.11 -18.49
CA THR A 183 -17.86 6.97 -17.33
C THR A 183 -18.31 5.84 -16.41
N TRP A 184 -19.62 5.66 -16.22
CA TRP A 184 -20.15 4.51 -15.50
C TRP A 184 -19.92 3.21 -16.25
N LYS A 185 -20.23 3.18 -17.56
CA LYS A 185 -20.03 1.99 -18.40
C LYS A 185 -18.58 1.50 -18.49
N SER A 186 -17.59 2.37 -18.27
CA SER A 186 -16.18 1.97 -18.31
C SER A 186 -15.78 1.04 -17.15
N LEU A 187 -16.59 0.96 -16.08
CA LEU A 187 -16.34 0.11 -14.91
C LEU A 187 -16.50 -1.39 -15.22
N ILE A 188 -17.28 -1.75 -16.24
CA ILE A 188 -17.48 -3.15 -16.63
C ILE A 188 -17.50 -3.21 -18.16
N ALA A 189 -16.51 -3.91 -18.73
CA ALA A 189 -16.45 -4.15 -20.17
C ALA A 189 -17.71 -4.90 -20.63
N GLY A 190 -18.31 -4.44 -21.73
CA GLY A 190 -19.55 -5.04 -22.26
C GLY A 190 -20.84 -4.63 -21.53
N SER A 191 -20.77 -3.80 -20.48
CA SER A 191 -21.97 -3.33 -19.78
C SER A 191 -22.96 -2.60 -20.70
N SER A 192 -24.24 -2.71 -20.37
CA SER A 192 -25.33 -2.04 -21.06
C SER A 192 -26.21 -1.29 -20.08
N LEU A 193 -26.70 -0.14 -20.52
CA LEU A 193 -27.63 0.71 -19.79
C LEU A 193 -28.59 1.28 -20.82
N GLN A 194 -29.89 1.37 -20.49
CA GLN A 194 -30.88 1.99 -21.36
C GLN A 194 -30.58 3.48 -21.58
N TYR A 195 -31.15 4.10 -22.62
CA TYR A 195 -30.60 5.33 -23.20
C TYR A 195 -31.13 6.64 -22.62
N LYS A 196 -32.18 6.61 -21.80
CA LYS A 196 -32.83 7.79 -21.19
C LYS A 196 -32.75 7.78 -19.65
N CYS A 197 -33.31 8.82 -19.02
CA CYS A 197 -33.21 9.18 -17.60
C CYS A 197 -31.78 9.52 -17.13
N ASN A 198 -30.84 8.55 -17.14
CA ASN A 198 -29.45 8.69 -16.70
C ASN A 198 -29.28 9.38 -15.33
N ARG A 199 -30.14 9.08 -14.35
CA ARG A 199 -30.02 9.63 -13.00
C ARG A 199 -28.84 8.99 -12.30
N GLU A 200 -27.81 9.77 -12.04
CA GLU A 200 -26.57 9.34 -11.41
C GLU A 200 -26.28 10.09 -10.12
N GLY A 201 -25.57 9.44 -9.21
CA GLY A 201 -24.96 10.07 -8.05
C GLY A 201 -25.07 9.24 -6.78
N PHE A 202 -25.32 9.91 -5.67
CA PHE A 202 -25.38 9.34 -4.33
C PHE A 202 -26.79 9.10 -3.85
N ASN A 203 -27.00 8.02 -3.09
CA ASN A 203 -28.30 7.64 -2.53
C ASN A 203 -29.41 7.63 -3.58
N VAL A 204 -29.13 7.05 -4.75
CA VAL A 204 -30.05 7.01 -5.89
C VAL A 204 -31.17 6.04 -5.58
N LYS A 205 -32.39 6.57 -5.47
CA LYS A 205 -33.62 5.78 -5.31
C LYS A 205 -34.34 5.64 -6.64
N PHE A 206 -34.89 4.46 -6.90
CA PHE A 206 -35.61 4.10 -8.10
C PHE A 206 -36.65 3.01 -7.79
N ASN A 207 -37.65 2.82 -8.66
CA ASN A 207 -38.63 1.73 -8.58
C ASN A 207 -39.29 1.57 -7.20
N GLY A 208 -39.71 2.68 -6.59
CA GLY A 208 -40.35 2.72 -5.27
C GLY A 208 -39.39 2.44 -4.10
N ASN A 209 -38.96 1.19 -3.96
CA ASN A 209 -38.15 0.70 -2.84
C ASN A 209 -36.71 0.34 -3.23
N SER A 210 -36.33 0.46 -4.51
CA SER A 210 -34.96 0.17 -4.93
C SER A 210 -34.04 1.36 -4.67
N ALA A 211 -32.81 1.07 -4.27
CA ALA A 211 -31.84 2.11 -4.01
C ALA A 211 -30.41 1.63 -4.20
N MET A 212 -29.50 2.58 -4.47
CA MET A 212 -28.06 2.37 -4.50
C MET A 212 -27.34 3.53 -3.81
N ARG A 213 -26.19 3.26 -3.19
CA ARG A 213 -25.42 4.32 -2.53
C ARG A 213 -24.66 5.20 -3.50
N ILE A 214 -24.11 4.61 -4.54
CA ILE A 214 -23.32 5.30 -5.56
C ILE A 214 -23.60 4.61 -6.89
N GLY A 215 -24.09 5.32 -7.90
CA GLY A 215 -24.29 4.71 -9.22
C GLY A 215 -25.18 5.50 -10.15
N ILE A 216 -25.59 4.85 -11.23
CA ILE A 216 -26.49 5.37 -12.26
C ILE A 216 -27.67 4.43 -12.46
N VAL A 217 -28.86 5.01 -12.64
CA VAL A 217 -30.05 4.33 -13.15
C VAL A 217 -30.41 4.90 -14.51
N ALA A 218 -30.89 4.03 -15.39
CA ALA A 218 -31.30 4.40 -16.73
C ALA A 218 -32.55 3.64 -17.15
N ASN A 219 -33.31 4.27 -18.04
CA ASN A 219 -34.58 3.78 -18.52
C ASN A 219 -34.74 4.04 -20.03
N ASN A 220 -35.81 3.55 -20.66
CA ASN A 220 -36.17 3.87 -22.04
C ASN A 220 -37.07 5.12 -22.09
N GLU A 221 -37.73 5.45 -20.98
CA GLU A 221 -38.53 6.64 -20.74
C GLU A 221 -37.67 7.81 -20.22
N VAL A 222 -38.20 9.03 -20.38
CA VAL A 222 -37.50 10.26 -19.95
C VAL A 222 -37.42 10.37 -18.42
N ASN A 223 -38.44 9.86 -17.72
CA ASN A 223 -38.49 9.87 -16.26
C ASN A 223 -37.78 8.65 -15.66
N CYS A 224 -37.32 8.82 -14.42
CA CYS A 224 -36.55 7.83 -13.67
C CYS A 224 -37.41 7.08 -12.64
N ASP A 225 -38.71 6.94 -12.92
CA ASP A 225 -39.68 6.41 -11.96
C ASP A 225 -39.78 4.87 -12.02
N SER A 226 -39.43 4.29 -13.17
CA SER A 226 -39.46 2.85 -13.47
C SER A 226 -38.19 2.41 -14.21
N CYS A 227 -37.02 2.63 -13.63
CA CYS A 227 -35.74 2.30 -14.26
C CYS A 227 -35.53 0.79 -14.40
N ASP A 228 -35.37 0.32 -15.63
CA ASP A 228 -35.09 -1.08 -15.94
C ASP A 228 -33.60 -1.47 -15.84
N SER A 229 -32.70 -0.48 -15.81
CA SER A 229 -31.26 -0.74 -15.84
C SER A 229 -30.50 0.13 -14.85
N TRP A 230 -29.48 -0.44 -14.21
CA TRP A 230 -28.63 0.26 -13.26
C TRP A 230 -27.20 -0.25 -13.29
N LEU A 231 -26.29 0.56 -12.76
CA LEU A 231 -24.91 0.19 -12.51
C LEU A 231 -24.41 0.97 -11.30
N GLY A 232 -23.88 0.28 -10.29
CA GLY A 232 -23.43 0.96 -9.09
C GLY A 232 -23.05 0.04 -7.93
N PHE A 233 -22.91 0.67 -6.79
CA PHE A 233 -22.40 0.10 -5.57
C PHE A 233 -23.50 0.11 -4.49
N SER A 234 -23.55 -0.98 -3.71
CA SER A 234 -24.43 -1.09 -2.55
C SER A 234 -25.91 -0.91 -2.91
N THR A 235 -26.48 -1.92 -3.55
CA THR A 235 -27.88 -1.95 -3.95
C THR A 235 -28.77 -2.53 -2.85
N ALA A 236 -30.02 -2.08 -2.81
CA ALA A 236 -31.14 -2.81 -2.22
C ALA A 236 -32.20 -2.92 -3.32
N TYR A 237 -32.47 -4.14 -3.77
CA TYR A 237 -33.52 -4.47 -4.72
C TYR A 237 -34.50 -5.43 -4.04
N VAL A 238 -35.81 -5.21 -4.22
CA VAL A 238 -36.84 -5.93 -3.44
C VAL A 238 -37.56 -7.01 -4.26
N ASN A 239 -37.29 -7.14 -5.56
CA ASN A 239 -37.88 -8.20 -6.38
C ASN A 239 -36.93 -9.37 -6.69
N GLY A 240 -35.79 -9.43 -6.00
CA GLY A 240 -34.83 -10.53 -6.05
C GLY A 240 -33.70 -10.22 -5.08
N ASP A 241 -33.37 -11.20 -4.23
CA ASP A 241 -32.45 -11.15 -3.08
C ASP A 241 -31.43 -10.00 -3.10
N GLY A 242 -31.39 -9.21 -2.02
CA GLY A 242 -30.45 -8.10 -1.87
C GLY A 242 -28.99 -8.56 -1.97
N VAL A 243 -28.40 -8.42 -3.17
CA VAL A 243 -27.00 -8.72 -3.45
C VAL A 243 -26.15 -7.46 -3.30
N SER A 244 -25.06 -7.54 -2.55
CA SER A 244 -23.98 -6.55 -2.59
C SER A 244 -23.32 -6.62 -3.97
N SER A 245 -23.70 -5.68 -4.85
CA SER A 245 -23.32 -5.58 -6.27
C SER A 245 -23.92 -6.64 -7.19
N SER A 246 -25.04 -6.31 -7.82
CA SER A 246 -25.57 -7.02 -8.98
C SER A 246 -25.74 -6.06 -10.15
N ASN A 247 -25.15 -6.42 -11.29
CA ASN A 247 -25.88 -6.37 -12.56
C ASN A 247 -26.69 -7.66 -12.62
N LEU A 248 -27.95 -7.57 -13.05
CA LEU A 248 -28.58 -8.45 -14.05
C LEU A 248 -30.10 -8.22 -14.02
N GLU A 249 -30.62 -7.61 -15.09
CA GLU A 249 -31.86 -8.09 -15.71
C GLU A 249 -31.83 -7.77 -17.21
N SER A 250 -31.22 -8.69 -17.97
CA SER A 250 -31.72 -9.07 -19.30
C SER A 250 -31.33 -10.55 -19.48
N ALA A 251 -32.23 -11.47 -19.11
CA ALA A 251 -32.05 -12.90 -19.35
C ALA A 251 -32.23 -13.23 -20.85
N PRO A 252 -31.79 -14.41 -21.36
CA PRO A 252 -30.79 -15.34 -20.84
C PRO A 252 -29.61 -15.55 -21.82
N ASP A 253 -28.43 -15.85 -21.31
CA ASP A 253 -27.60 -16.95 -21.83
C ASP A 253 -26.61 -17.36 -20.73
N GLU A 254 -26.36 -18.66 -20.68
CA GLU A 254 -25.66 -19.38 -19.62
C GLU A 254 -24.17 -18.97 -19.48
N ASP A 255 -23.60 -19.25 -18.30
CA ASP A 255 -22.23 -18.96 -17.84
C ASP A 255 -21.94 -17.53 -17.33
N GLU A 256 -22.32 -17.22 -16.09
CA GLU A 256 -21.83 -16.01 -15.42
C GLU A 256 -20.96 -16.33 -14.19
N GLY A 257 -19.68 -15.97 -14.33
CA GLY A 257 -18.68 -15.91 -13.28
C GLY A 257 -19.01 -14.89 -12.18
N LYS A 258 -18.33 -15.07 -11.05
CA LYS A 258 -18.53 -14.34 -9.80
C LYS A 258 -18.15 -12.85 -9.92
N LEU A 259 -19.05 -11.97 -9.50
CA LEU A 259 -18.80 -10.53 -9.32
C LEU A 259 -18.41 -10.23 -7.86
N SER A 260 -17.38 -9.41 -7.68
CA SER A 260 -17.06 -8.76 -6.39
C SER A 260 -16.88 -7.26 -6.63
N ALA A 261 -17.71 -6.44 -6.00
CA ALA A 261 -17.52 -4.99 -6.00
C ALA A 261 -16.95 -4.53 -4.67
N GLY A 262 -15.76 -3.93 -4.72
CA GLY A 262 -15.30 -3.04 -3.66
C GLY A 262 -15.80 -1.63 -3.98
N VAL A 263 -16.46 -0.96 -3.03
CA VAL A 263 -16.70 0.48 -3.17
C VAL A 263 -15.39 1.18 -2.87
N MET A 264 -14.62 1.50 -3.90
CA MET A 264 -13.58 2.50 -3.72
C MET A 264 -14.25 3.86 -3.71
N LEU A 265 -14.03 4.58 -2.63
CA LEU A 265 -14.25 6.01 -2.51
C LEU A 265 -13.13 6.72 -3.29
N PRO A 266 -13.05 8.06 -3.45
CA PRO A 266 -12.01 8.81 -4.15
C PRO A 266 -10.53 8.59 -3.85
N THR A 267 -10.10 7.42 -3.51
CA THR A 267 -8.82 7.14 -2.92
C THR A 267 -7.99 6.31 -3.90
N ALA A 268 -7.96 6.68 -5.19
CA ALA A 268 -6.84 6.32 -6.06
C ALA A 268 -6.20 7.51 -6.78
N PHE A 269 -6.80 8.72 -6.68
CA PHE A 269 -6.10 9.92 -7.15
C PHE A 269 -6.25 11.17 -6.26
N GLU A 270 -7.25 11.31 -5.36
CA GLU A 270 -7.40 12.56 -4.57
C GLU A 270 -7.82 12.46 -3.08
N MET A 271 -7.86 11.28 -2.44
CA MET A 271 -8.07 11.18 -0.97
C MET A 271 -6.96 10.39 -0.26
N TYR A 272 -5.79 11.00 -0.13
CA TYR A 272 -4.75 10.53 0.80
C TYR A 272 -4.74 11.32 2.12
N GLN A 273 -5.72 12.17 2.42
CA GLN A 273 -5.55 13.20 3.46
C GLN A 273 -5.75 12.78 4.93
N THR A 274 -5.93 11.49 5.28
CA THR A 274 -5.99 11.09 6.71
C THR A 274 -4.97 10.06 7.19
N ARG A 275 -4.18 9.46 6.29
CA ARG A 275 -2.94 8.71 6.62
C ARG A 275 -1.99 8.72 5.41
N ALA A 276 -1.60 9.91 4.95
CA ALA A 276 -1.10 10.20 3.60
C ALA A 276 0.14 9.41 3.10
N ASN A 277 0.71 8.51 3.88
CA ASN A 277 2.13 8.27 3.78
C ASN A 277 2.46 6.86 3.23
N LEU A 278 1.67 5.85 3.56
CA LEU A 278 2.04 4.46 3.29
C LEU A 278 1.56 3.97 1.92
N LYS A 279 2.49 3.84 0.96
CA LYS A 279 2.37 3.06 -0.29
C LYS A 279 3.27 1.81 -0.30
N SER A 280 2.67 0.64 -0.47
CA SER A 280 3.38 -0.59 -0.83
C SER A 280 3.65 -0.63 -2.35
N SER A 281 4.88 -0.95 -2.76
CA SER A 281 5.26 -1.10 -4.18
C SER A 281 5.85 -2.48 -4.45
N ILE A 282 5.33 -3.17 -5.46
CA ILE A 282 5.61 -4.57 -5.76
C ILE A 282 6.87 -4.68 -6.64
N ARG A 283 7.97 -5.16 -6.05
CA ARG A 283 9.10 -5.74 -6.80
C ARG A 283 9.53 -7.13 -6.32
N THR A 284 9.19 -7.54 -5.10
CA THR A 284 9.67 -8.80 -4.50
C THR A 284 8.58 -9.69 -3.88
N GLY A 285 7.31 -9.28 -3.90
CA GLY A 285 6.24 -9.97 -3.17
C GLY A 285 6.20 -9.64 -1.67
N GLU A 286 7.09 -8.77 -1.19
CA GLU A 286 7.06 -8.22 0.16
C GLU A 286 6.42 -6.83 0.15
N TYR A 287 5.43 -6.64 1.02
CA TYR A 287 4.81 -5.34 1.29
C TYR A 287 5.72 -4.53 2.19
N TYR A 288 5.85 -3.23 1.91
CA TYR A 288 6.57 -2.32 2.79
C TYR A 288 5.88 -0.97 2.89
N ASP A 289 6.12 -0.38 4.04
CA ASP A 289 5.59 0.88 4.49
C ASP A 289 6.47 2.04 4.01
N VAL A 290 5.88 3.09 3.42
CA VAL A 290 6.58 4.32 3.02
C VAL A 290 5.91 5.58 3.53
N TYR A 291 6.49 6.75 3.26
CA TYR A 291 5.79 8.04 3.30
C TYR A 291 5.56 8.56 1.87
N CYS A 292 4.44 9.22 1.61
CA CYS A 292 4.03 9.75 0.32
C CYS A 292 3.52 11.19 0.51
N ASP A 293 4.25 12.16 -0.01
CA ASP A 293 3.74 13.53 -0.08
C ASP A 293 2.78 13.63 -1.27
N MET A 294 1.50 13.77 -0.96
CA MET A 294 0.43 13.90 -1.96
C MET A 294 0.09 15.36 -2.23
N THR A 295 0.81 16.30 -1.61
CA THR A 295 0.65 17.73 -1.84
C THR A 295 1.57 18.23 -2.96
N ASP A 296 1.30 19.42 -3.46
CA ASP A 296 2.21 20.11 -4.36
C ASP A 296 3.43 20.62 -3.58
N ILE A 297 4.61 20.06 -3.86
CA ILE A 297 5.87 20.51 -3.24
C ILE A 297 6.45 21.63 -4.11
N GLU A 298 6.67 22.82 -3.52
CA GLU A 298 7.31 23.96 -4.19
C GLU A 298 8.51 23.50 -5.03
N THR A 299 8.60 23.88 -6.30
CA THR A 299 9.65 23.46 -7.28
C THR A 299 9.55 22.02 -7.78
N CYS A 300 9.05 21.07 -6.99
CA CYS A 300 8.89 19.67 -7.40
C CYS A 300 7.60 19.39 -8.17
N GLY A 301 6.54 20.12 -7.88
CA GLY A 301 5.26 19.98 -8.55
C GLY A 301 4.36 18.93 -7.89
N GLY A 302 3.28 18.60 -8.60
CA GLY A 302 2.15 17.83 -8.09
C GLY A 302 2.53 16.51 -7.40
N GLY A 303 1.74 16.16 -6.37
CA GLY A 303 2.02 15.11 -5.40
C GLY A 303 2.22 13.68 -5.92
N GLY A 304 2.33 12.74 -4.99
CA GLY A 304 2.76 11.37 -5.27
C GLY A 304 4.25 11.14 -5.01
N TRP A 305 4.91 12.02 -4.26
CA TRP A 305 6.32 11.92 -3.92
C TRP A 305 6.55 10.90 -2.82
N THR A 306 7.20 9.79 -3.13
CA THR A 306 7.52 8.74 -2.17
C THR A 306 8.81 9.09 -1.43
N GLN A 307 8.76 9.24 -0.11
CA GLN A 307 9.94 9.46 0.71
C GLN A 307 10.83 8.23 0.75
N VAL A 308 12.11 8.50 0.62
CA VAL A 308 13.17 7.49 0.56
C VAL A 308 14.05 7.59 1.80
N MET A 309 14.55 8.79 2.08
CA MET A 309 15.48 9.02 3.19
C MET A 309 15.33 10.42 3.77
N LYS A 310 15.68 10.54 5.05
CA LYS A 310 15.81 11.79 5.80
C LYS A 310 17.12 11.79 6.59
N LEU A 311 17.88 12.87 6.50
CA LEU A 311 19.27 12.93 6.95
C LEU A 311 19.51 14.14 7.82
N ASP A 312 20.03 13.95 9.02
CA ASP A 312 20.38 15.06 9.91
C ASP A 312 21.85 15.42 9.70
N GLY A 313 22.11 16.63 9.18
CA GLY A 313 23.48 17.09 8.93
C GLY A 313 24.36 17.19 10.18
N ASN A 314 23.77 17.17 11.38
CA ASN A 314 24.49 17.15 12.66
C ASN A 314 24.89 15.73 13.11
N LYS A 315 24.36 14.69 12.47
CA LYS A 315 24.60 13.29 12.83
C LYS A 315 25.52 12.61 11.82
N ASN A 316 26.12 11.51 12.24
CA ASN A 316 27.05 10.72 11.42
C ASN A 316 26.39 9.49 10.77
N THR A 317 25.08 9.30 10.95
CA THR A 317 24.30 8.12 10.55
C THR A 317 24.43 7.82 9.06
N PHE A 318 24.31 8.86 8.24
CA PHE A 318 24.32 8.75 6.78
C PHE A 318 25.57 9.37 6.14
N THR A 319 26.72 9.30 6.79
CA THR A 319 28.01 9.64 6.16
C THR A 319 28.24 8.85 4.87
N TYR A 320 29.10 9.32 3.97
CA TYR A 320 29.28 8.69 2.65
C TYR A 320 29.61 7.19 2.76
N ASP A 321 30.46 6.82 3.71
CA ASP A 321 30.89 5.43 3.94
C ASP A 321 29.89 4.59 4.72
N SER A 322 28.76 5.16 5.17
CA SER A 322 27.73 4.42 5.91
C SER A 322 27.21 3.24 5.08
N ALA A 323 27.17 2.06 5.73
CA ALA A 323 26.62 0.84 5.13
C ALA A 323 25.15 1.02 4.70
N LEU A 324 24.42 1.94 5.34
CA LEU A 324 23.04 2.28 5.01
C LEU A 324 22.85 2.74 3.56
N TRP A 325 23.89 3.25 2.88
CA TRP A 325 23.79 3.60 1.46
C TRP A 325 23.92 2.40 0.51
N LYS A 326 24.49 1.29 0.99
CA LYS A 326 24.84 0.12 0.16
C LYS A 326 24.11 -1.16 0.56
N ASN A 327 23.25 -1.11 1.57
CA ASN A 327 22.43 -2.24 1.99
C ASN A 327 20.94 -2.02 1.68
N GLU A 328 20.17 -3.10 1.78
CA GLU A 328 18.71 -3.12 1.64
C GLU A 328 18.04 -3.22 3.03
N GLU A 329 18.57 -2.46 3.99
CA GLU A 329 18.03 -2.37 5.35
C GLU A 329 17.35 -1.02 5.59
N THR A 330 16.27 -1.03 6.38
CA THR A 330 15.57 0.18 6.82
C THR A 330 16.28 0.80 8.04
N TYR A 331 16.03 2.08 8.27
CA TYR A 331 16.46 2.78 9.48
C TYR A 331 15.34 3.68 9.97
N ALA A 332 14.99 3.57 11.26
CA ALA A 332 13.97 4.40 11.93
C ALA A 332 12.67 4.50 11.12
N ILE A 333 12.04 3.35 10.82
CA ILE A 333 10.85 3.26 9.98
C ILE A 333 9.76 4.22 10.46
N GLN A 334 9.41 4.16 11.76
CA GLN A 334 8.33 4.98 12.33
C GLN A 334 8.58 6.48 12.11
N ASP A 335 9.81 6.96 12.32
CA ASP A 335 10.19 8.34 12.06
C ASP A 335 10.10 8.67 10.56
N GLY A 336 10.37 7.71 9.68
CA GLY A 336 10.18 7.84 8.24
C GLY A 336 8.71 7.99 7.83
N LEU A 337 7.80 7.30 8.51
CA LEU A 337 6.36 7.32 8.23
C LEU A 337 5.65 8.59 8.73
N GLU A 338 6.29 9.33 9.65
CA GLU A 338 5.73 10.54 10.25
C GLU A 338 5.63 11.73 9.28
N GLY A 339 6.38 11.77 8.18
CA GLY A 339 6.48 13.04 7.50
C GLY A 339 7.80 13.45 6.91
N ILE A 340 7.71 14.65 6.36
CA ILE A 340 8.75 15.67 6.34
C ILE A 340 9.19 16.17 7.75
N SER A 341 9.01 15.37 8.81
CA SER A 341 9.56 15.64 10.15
C SER A 341 11.09 15.59 10.14
N GLU A 342 11.76 16.37 10.99
CA GLU A 342 13.23 16.46 11.08
C GLU A 342 13.81 15.34 11.95
N LYS A 343 13.43 14.10 11.64
CA LYS A 343 13.96 12.88 12.24
C LYS A 343 14.53 11.97 11.16
N GLU A 344 15.72 11.44 11.39
CA GLU A 344 16.44 10.60 10.42
C GLU A 344 15.64 9.35 10.06
N SER A 345 15.69 8.94 8.79
CA SER A 345 15.04 7.69 8.34
C SER A 345 15.63 7.17 7.03
N LYS A 346 15.47 5.87 6.80
CA LYS A 346 15.66 5.19 5.51
C LYS A 346 14.56 4.16 5.36
N LEU A 347 13.77 4.28 4.30
CA LEU A 347 12.62 3.41 4.02
C LEU A 347 12.94 2.42 2.90
N ALA A 348 12.16 1.35 2.80
CA ALA A 348 12.36 0.31 1.79
C ALA A 348 12.12 0.80 0.34
N SER A 349 11.45 1.94 0.19
CA SER A 349 11.40 2.67 -1.08
C SER A 349 12.77 3.01 -1.67
N TYR A 350 13.82 3.06 -0.84
CA TYR A 350 15.20 3.25 -1.29
C TYR A 350 15.65 2.21 -2.32
N TRP A 351 15.28 0.92 -2.14
CA TRP A 351 15.70 -0.16 -3.03
C TRP A 351 14.57 -0.77 -3.86
N ASN A 352 13.31 -0.59 -3.46
CA ASN A 352 12.18 -1.25 -4.10
C ASN A 352 11.29 -0.36 -5.00
N THR A 353 11.52 0.95 -5.08
CA THR A 353 10.64 1.87 -5.83
C THR A 353 11.33 2.41 -7.08
N PRO A 354 10.88 2.04 -8.30
CA PRO A 354 11.27 2.71 -9.53
C PRO A 354 10.79 4.16 -9.55
N PHE A 355 11.54 5.03 -10.21
CA PHE A 355 11.20 6.44 -10.31
C PHE A 355 11.69 7.07 -11.61
N THR A 356 11.14 8.22 -11.95
CA THR A 356 11.53 9.08 -13.08
C THR A 356 11.99 10.47 -12.63
N LYS A 357 11.66 10.87 -11.39
CA LYS A 357 12.09 12.12 -10.79
C LYS A 357 12.55 11.93 -9.35
N ILE A 358 13.41 12.84 -8.89
CA ILE A 358 13.86 12.95 -7.50
C ILE A 358 13.55 14.37 -7.03
N CYS A 359 12.90 14.49 -5.88
CA CYS A 359 12.73 15.75 -5.16
C CYS A 359 13.68 15.77 -3.96
N LEU A 360 14.60 16.74 -3.98
CA LEU A 360 15.59 16.93 -2.92
C LEU A 360 15.18 18.15 -2.09
N GLY A 361 15.20 18.01 -0.77
CA GLY A 361 14.85 19.08 0.15
C GLY A 361 15.93 19.34 1.18
N MET A 362 16.08 20.59 1.60
CA MET A 362 16.91 20.97 2.74
C MET A 362 16.17 21.96 3.64
N SER A 363 16.15 21.68 4.95
CA SER A 363 15.75 22.63 6.00
C SER A 363 16.98 23.32 6.57
N HIS A 364 16.96 24.65 6.63
CA HIS A 364 17.97 25.49 7.27
C HIS A 364 17.32 26.73 7.90
N ASN A 365 17.61 27.02 9.18
CA ASN A 365 17.06 28.15 9.93
C ASN A 365 15.52 28.30 9.81
N GLY A 366 14.80 27.18 9.96
CA GLY A 366 13.34 27.14 9.89
C GLY A 366 12.74 27.30 8.49
N LYS A 367 13.57 27.41 7.44
CA LYS A 367 13.12 27.46 6.04
C LYS A 367 13.47 26.17 5.34
N ARG A 368 12.49 25.61 4.62
CA ARG A 368 12.67 24.43 3.78
C ARG A 368 12.63 24.83 2.31
N LYS A 369 13.61 24.39 1.54
CA LYS A 369 13.68 24.61 0.09
C LYS A 369 13.94 23.31 -0.63
N TRP A 370 13.49 23.28 -1.88
CA TRP A 370 13.39 22.07 -2.69
C TRP A 370 13.98 22.28 -4.08
N MET A 371 14.41 21.20 -4.70
CA MET A 371 14.76 21.14 -6.12
C MET A 371 14.40 19.77 -6.69
N THR A 372 14.31 19.71 -8.02
CA THR A 372 13.92 18.49 -8.73
C THR A 372 14.97 18.08 -9.72
N LEU A 373 15.22 16.77 -9.79
CA LEU A 373 16.05 16.14 -10.80
C LEU A 373 15.18 15.19 -11.62
N ASN A 374 15.22 15.32 -12.95
CA ASN A 374 14.65 14.32 -13.85
C ASN A 374 15.70 13.22 -14.05
N TYR A 375 15.46 12.05 -13.45
CA TYR A 375 16.37 10.92 -13.51
C TYR A 375 15.57 9.63 -13.35
N ALA A 376 15.69 8.72 -14.33
CA ALA A 376 14.97 7.46 -14.30
C ALA A 376 15.86 6.32 -13.80
N ALA A 377 15.35 5.53 -12.85
CA ALA A 377 16.03 4.34 -12.34
C ALA A 377 15.06 3.33 -11.75
N SER A 378 15.54 2.09 -11.58
CA SER A 378 14.80 1.04 -10.89
C SER A 378 14.65 1.24 -9.38
N SER A 379 15.56 1.99 -8.76
CA SER A 379 15.55 2.40 -7.34
C SER A 379 16.75 3.28 -7.01
N LEU A 380 16.73 4.02 -5.90
CA LEU A 380 17.85 4.89 -5.55
C LEU A 380 19.08 4.06 -5.16
N TYR A 381 18.86 2.90 -4.54
CA TYR A 381 19.87 1.86 -4.31
C TYR A 381 20.62 1.50 -5.60
N SER A 382 19.91 1.24 -6.71
CA SER A 382 20.56 0.88 -7.99
C SER A 382 21.45 1.99 -8.57
N VAL A 383 21.21 3.24 -8.17
CA VAL A 383 22.00 4.42 -8.58
C VAL A 383 23.18 4.66 -7.65
N ILE A 384 23.07 4.32 -6.36
CA ILE A 384 24.07 4.68 -5.35
C ILE A 384 25.01 3.52 -4.98
N ALA A 385 24.49 2.30 -4.87
CA ALA A 385 25.15 1.18 -4.18
C ALA A 385 26.50 0.77 -4.82
N ASP A 386 26.59 0.83 -6.15
CA ASP A 386 27.80 0.45 -6.89
C ASP A 386 28.95 1.49 -6.79
N GLY A 387 28.69 2.66 -6.19
CA GLY A 387 29.68 3.71 -5.99
C GLY A 387 30.17 4.40 -7.27
N LYS A 388 29.51 4.16 -8.42
CA LYS A 388 29.88 4.80 -9.70
C LYS A 388 29.33 6.21 -9.78
N PHE A 389 30.15 7.13 -10.26
CA PHE A 389 29.74 8.49 -10.56
C PHE A 389 28.74 8.50 -11.71
N ARG A 390 27.66 9.26 -11.55
CA ARG A 390 26.64 9.50 -12.59
C ARG A 390 26.26 10.97 -12.53
N ALA A 391 26.49 11.70 -13.62
CA ALA A 391 26.12 13.11 -13.71
C ALA A 391 24.59 13.26 -13.77
N THR A 392 24.07 14.40 -13.30
CA THR A 392 22.70 14.81 -13.61
C THR A 392 22.75 15.98 -14.61
N THR A 393 21.70 16.79 -14.67
CA THR A 393 21.61 17.97 -15.54
C THR A 393 21.28 19.25 -14.78
N ALA A 394 21.36 19.23 -13.45
CA ALA A 394 21.06 20.39 -12.62
C ALA A 394 22.15 21.47 -12.70
N SER A 395 21.74 22.73 -12.70
CA SER A 395 22.68 23.86 -12.71
C SER A 395 23.23 24.15 -11.31
N LYS A 396 24.38 24.83 -11.24
CA LYS A 396 24.90 25.40 -9.98
C LYS A 396 23.85 26.26 -9.26
N ALA A 397 23.07 27.04 -10.00
CA ALA A 397 22.03 27.89 -9.42
C ALA A 397 20.90 27.06 -8.79
N THR A 398 20.51 25.95 -9.43
CA THR A 398 19.51 25.00 -8.92
C THR A 398 20.00 24.35 -7.61
N TRP A 399 21.25 23.91 -7.54
CA TRP A 399 21.80 23.39 -6.29
C TRP A 399 21.83 24.44 -5.18
N LYS A 400 22.23 25.67 -5.50
CA LYS A 400 22.26 26.78 -4.53
C LYS A 400 20.88 27.19 -4.02
N SER A 401 19.79 26.93 -4.74
CA SER A 401 18.44 27.28 -4.28
C SER A 401 17.96 26.45 -3.09
N LEU A 402 18.60 25.30 -2.81
CA LEU A 402 18.30 24.47 -1.62
C LEU A 402 18.62 25.16 -0.30
N ILE A 403 19.59 26.08 -0.27
CA ILE A 403 19.99 26.78 0.96
C ILE A 403 20.22 28.25 0.64
N ALA A 404 19.35 29.11 1.18
CA ALA A 404 19.50 30.55 1.07
C ALA A 404 20.85 31.00 1.65
N GLY A 405 21.61 31.76 0.87
CA GLY A 405 22.94 32.23 1.27
C GLY A 405 24.05 31.18 1.19
N SER A 406 23.84 30.03 0.54
CA SER A 406 24.90 29.09 0.21
C SER A 406 26.02 29.70 -0.64
N SER A 407 27.20 29.11 -0.56
CA SER A 407 28.41 29.57 -1.23
C SER A 407 29.12 28.43 -1.93
N LEU A 408 29.56 28.67 -3.16
CA LEU A 408 30.31 27.72 -3.98
C LEU A 408 31.34 28.49 -4.83
N GLN A 409 32.49 27.90 -5.10
CA GLN A 409 33.48 28.50 -6.00
C GLN A 409 33.02 28.48 -7.47
N TYR A 410 33.72 29.24 -8.32
CA TYR A 410 33.16 29.68 -9.60
C TYR A 410 33.22 28.65 -10.74
N ASN A 411 34.23 27.79 -10.77
CA ASN A 411 34.64 27.10 -11.99
C ASN A 411 34.18 25.66 -12.07
N CYS A 412 34.89 24.66 -11.52
CA CYS A 412 34.39 23.28 -11.53
C CYS A 412 32.95 23.22 -10.97
N LYS A 413 32.07 22.49 -11.64
CA LYS A 413 30.65 22.29 -11.27
C LYS A 413 30.26 20.83 -11.45
N ARG A 414 31.08 19.90 -10.96
CA ARG A 414 30.77 18.47 -11.08
C ARG A 414 29.63 18.14 -10.12
N GLU A 415 28.53 17.64 -10.66
CA GLU A 415 27.34 17.33 -9.89
C GLU A 415 26.75 15.98 -10.26
N GLY A 416 25.95 15.41 -9.37
CA GLY A 416 25.23 14.16 -9.58
C GLY A 416 25.36 13.18 -8.42
N PHE A 417 25.44 11.88 -8.76
CA PHE A 417 25.52 10.78 -7.80
C PHE A 417 26.95 10.27 -7.61
N ASN A 418 27.30 9.87 -6.39
CA ASN A 418 28.63 9.36 -6.01
C ASN A 418 29.77 10.24 -6.54
N VAL A 419 29.65 11.55 -6.30
CA VAL A 419 30.60 12.58 -6.74
C VAL A 419 31.90 12.43 -5.95
N LYS A 420 32.95 11.93 -6.60
CA LYS A 420 34.30 11.87 -6.02
C LYS A 420 35.09 13.13 -6.33
N PHE A 421 35.83 13.62 -5.35
CA PHE A 421 36.68 14.81 -5.42
C PHE A 421 37.89 14.66 -4.48
N ASN A 422 39.01 15.32 -4.80
CA ASN A 422 40.21 15.37 -3.94
C ASN A 422 40.67 14.01 -3.37
N GLY A 423 40.94 13.05 -4.26
CA GLY A 423 41.42 11.71 -3.90
C GLY A 423 40.38 10.87 -3.14
N ASN A 424 40.26 11.10 -1.83
CA ASN A 424 39.40 10.34 -0.92
C ASN A 424 38.09 11.04 -0.56
N SER A 425 37.87 12.29 -0.98
CA SER A 425 36.62 12.98 -0.68
C SER A 425 35.52 12.54 -1.64
N ALA A 426 34.31 12.39 -1.13
CA ALA A 426 33.19 11.95 -1.95
C ALA A 426 31.86 12.43 -1.37
N MET A 427 30.84 12.47 -2.21
CA MET A 427 29.48 12.84 -1.84
C MET A 427 28.47 11.94 -2.55
N ARG A 428 27.37 11.56 -1.89
CA ARG A 428 26.38 10.67 -2.49
C ARG A 428 25.53 11.37 -3.52
N ILE A 429 25.05 12.57 -3.22
CA ILE A 429 24.21 13.36 -4.11
C ILE A 429 24.56 14.83 -3.92
N GLY A 430 25.00 15.55 -4.95
CA GLY A 430 25.27 16.97 -4.81
C GLY A 430 26.17 17.56 -5.89
N ILE A 431 26.67 18.77 -5.62
CA ILE A 431 27.61 19.51 -6.46
C ILE A 431 28.91 19.82 -5.70
N VAL A 432 30.04 19.72 -6.39
CA VAL A 432 31.36 20.18 -5.92
C VAL A 432 31.93 21.24 -6.85
N ALA A 433 32.71 22.15 -6.27
CA ALA A 433 33.30 23.26 -7.00
C ALA A 433 34.68 23.68 -6.47
N ASN A 434 35.45 24.32 -7.34
CA ASN A 434 36.68 25.06 -7.04
C ASN A 434 36.84 26.26 -8.00
N ASN A 435 37.97 26.95 -7.90
CA ASN A 435 38.35 28.03 -8.82
C ASN A 435 39.25 27.57 -9.96
N GLN A 436 39.62 26.28 -10.02
CA GLN A 436 40.42 25.75 -11.13
C GLN A 436 39.50 25.32 -12.28
N GLY A 437 40.06 25.14 -13.48
CA GLY A 437 39.29 24.65 -14.63
C GLY A 437 38.90 23.18 -14.52
N ASP A 438 39.63 22.40 -13.72
CA ASP A 438 39.37 20.99 -13.46
C ASP A 438 38.75 20.74 -12.07
N CYS A 439 38.22 19.53 -11.86
CA CYS A 439 37.54 19.11 -10.64
C CYS A 439 38.39 18.24 -9.71
N ASN A 440 39.73 18.34 -9.76
CA ASN A 440 40.63 17.48 -8.98
C ASN A 440 40.91 18.03 -7.57
N SER A 441 40.63 19.31 -7.34
CA SER A 441 40.93 20.07 -6.12
C SER A 441 39.70 20.88 -5.64
N CYS A 442 38.51 20.28 -5.71
CA CYS A 442 37.25 20.86 -5.24
C CYS A 442 37.27 21.12 -3.73
N ASN A 443 37.21 22.38 -3.32
CA ASN A 443 37.22 22.80 -1.91
C ASN A 443 35.95 23.55 -1.48
N SER A 444 34.89 23.50 -2.31
CA SER A 444 33.52 23.84 -1.93
C SER A 444 32.52 22.81 -2.43
N TRP A 445 31.43 22.61 -1.68
CA TRP A 445 30.40 21.63 -2.02
C TRP A 445 29.04 21.97 -1.41
N LEU A 446 27.98 21.43 -2.01
CA LEU A 446 26.61 21.45 -1.50
C LEU A 446 25.94 20.12 -1.83
N GLY A 447 25.36 19.47 -0.82
CA GLY A 447 24.61 18.24 -1.07
C GLY A 447 24.43 17.34 0.16
N PHE A 448 24.22 16.06 -0.14
CA PHE A 448 23.83 15.00 0.76
C PHE A 448 24.93 13.94 0.84
N SER A 449 25.26 13.61 2.08
CA SER A 449 26.21 12.61 2.53
C SER A 449 27.62 12.79 1.97
N THR A 450 28.46 13.55 2.68
CA THR A 450 29.88 13.65 2.35
C THR A 450 30.72 12.66 3.13
N ALA A 451 31.83 12.23 2.52
CA ALA A 451 32.95 11.64 3.23
C ALA A 451 33.68 12.73 4.00
N SER A 452 34.60 12.35 4.88
CA SER A 452 35.47 13.35 5.49
C SER A 452 36.29 14.05 4.40
N VAL A 453 36.16 15.37 4.35
CA VAL A 453 36.83 16.20 3.34
C VAL A 453 38.16 16.63 3.91
N ASN A 454 39.26 16.17 3.30
CA ASN A 454 40.56 16.74 3.57
C ASN A 454 40.59 18.14 2.93
N ASN A 455 40.52 19.17 3.76
CA ASN A 455 40.96 20.50 3.35
C ASN A 455 42.50 20.50 3.45
N ASP A 456 43.19 20.97 2.42
CA ASP A 456 44.65 21.15 2.36
C ASP A 456 45.13 22.05 3.51
N GLY A 457 45.36 21.48 4.70
CA GLY A 457 45.73 22.24 5.90
C GLY A 457 45.43 21.59 7.25
N GLY A 458 44.81 20.41 7.30
CA GLY A 458 44.80 19.59 8.50
C GLY A 458 43.91 20.11 9.63
N THR A 459 42.60 19.88 9.53
CA THR A 459 41.77 19.54 10.69
C THR A 459 40.51 18.86 10.19
N TRP A 460 40.22 17.66 10.71
CA TRP A 460 39.03 16.88 10.40
C TRP A 460 37.80 17.64 10.88
N THR A 461 37.19 18.49 10.03
CA THR A 461 35.91 19.11 10.41
C THR A 461 34.87 18.00 10.52
N ASN A 462 34.11 18.01 11.62
CA ASN A 462 32.94 17.18 11.89
C ASN A 462 32.22 16.78 10.60
N LYS A 463 31.98 15.49 10.40
CA LYS A 463 31.40 14.96 9.16
C LYS A 463 30.02 15.60 8.95
N MET A 464 29.95 16.62 8.10
CA MET A 464 28.70 17.30 7.80
C MET A 464 27.93 16.44 6.78
N VAL A 465 26.94 15.70 7.26
CA VAL A 465 26.20 14.76 6.40
C VAL A 465 25.33 15.48 5.39
N CYS A 466 24.85 16.68 5.66
CA CYS A 466 23.99 17.40 4.73
C CYS A 466 24.22 18.89 4.89
N GLY A 467 24.40 19.62 3.79
CA GLY A 467 24.58 21.06 3.84
C GLY A 467 25.45 21.65 2.74
N ASN A 468 26.08 22.77 3.06
CA ASN A 468 26.99 23.52 2.19
C ASN A 468 28.27 23.93 2.92
N LYS A 469 29.43 23.67 2.30
CA LYS A 469 30.74 24.08 2.81
C LYS A 469 31.53 24.80 1.73
N ALA A 470 32.09 25.94 2.06
CA ALA A 470 33.03 26.69 1.24
C ALA A 470 33.87 27.56 2.17
N ASP A 471 35.05 27.12 2.59
CA ASP A 471 35.78 27.80 3.68
C ASP A 471 36.94 28.69 3.22
N CYS A 472 37.45 28.51 2.00
CA CYS A 472 38.60 29.25 1.50
C CYS A 472 38.40 29.78 0.09
N CYS A 473 39.37 30.60 -0.33
CA CYS A 473 39.69 30.76 -1.75
C CYS A 473 38.57 31.45 -2.52
N ASN A 474 38.06 32.59 -2.03
CA ASN A 474 37.10 33.46 -2.71
C ASN A 474 35.89 32.74 -3.33
N PRO A 475 35.06 32.06 -2.53
CA PRO A 475 33.82 31.48 -3.03
C PRO A 475 32.77 32.59 -3.28
N ASP A 476 31.73 32.29 -4.05
CA ASP A 476 30.81 33.29 -4.58
C ASP A 476 29.93 34.02 -3.55
N ASN A 477 29.86 33.56 -2.31
CA ASN A 477 29.14 34.22 -1.22
C ASN A 477 29.93 34.19 0.10
N GLY A 478 31.26 34.30 0.00
CA GLY A 478 32.16 34.27 1.15
C GLY A 478 32.21 32.91 1.86
N SER A 479 33.00 32.82 2.94
CA SER A 479 33.15 31.55 3.64
C SER A 479 31.84 31.12 4.32
N LYS A 480 31.44 29.86 4.12
CA LYS A 480 30.19 29.27 4.64
C LYS A 480 30.42 27.84 5.12
N THR A 481 29.87 27.53 6.29
CA THR A 481 29.59 26.17 6.75
C THR A 481 28.13 26.16 7.23
N LEU A 482 27.24 25.58 6.43
CA LEU A 482 25.81 25.57 6.67
C LEU A 482 25.35 24.11 6.81
N ILE A 483 24.98 23.72 8.02
CA ILE A 483 24.43 22.39 8.31
C ILE A 483 22.91 22.42 8.07
N THR A 484 22.38 21.36 7.45
CA THR A 484 20.95 21.27 7.14
C THR A 484 20.36 19.91 7.48
N PHE A 485 19.04 19.86 7.61
CA PHE A 485 18.31 18.60 7.57
C PHE A 485 17.88 18.30 6.12
N GLY A 486 18.22 17.12 5.60
CA GLY A 486 18.01 16.72 4.22
C GLY A 486 16.83 15.76 4.03
N TYR A 487 16.12 15.91 2.91
CA TYR A 487 15.02 15.05 2.48
C TYR A 487 15.28 14.53 1.06
N ILE A 488 14.99 13.25 0.82
CA ILE A 488 15.06 12.62 -0.49
C ILE A 488 13.73 11.93 -0.76
N LEU A 489 13.02 12.37 -1.79
CA LEU A 489 11.78 11.78 -2.28
C LEU A 489 11.89 11.45 -3.78
N ILE A 490 11.07 10.52 -4.26
CA ILE A 490 11.07 10.05 -5.66
C ILE A 490 9.64 9.93 -6.21
N GLN A 491 9.47 10.10 -7.53
CA GLN A 491 8.19 9.99 -8.24
C GLN A 491 8.33 9.19 -9.54
#